data_AF-A0A1X7SJG1-F1
#
_entry.id   AF-A0A1X7SJG1-F1
#
_cell.length_a   1.000
_cell.length_b   1.000
_cell.length_c   1.000
_cell.angle_alpha   90.00
_cell.angle_beta   90.00
_cell.angle_gamma   90.00
#
_symmetry.space_group_name_H-M   'P 1'
#
loop_
_entity.id
_entity.type
_entity.pdbx_description
1 polymer ?
#
loop_
_entity_poly.entity_id
_entity_poly.type
_entity_poly.pdbx_seq_one_letter_code
_entity_poly.pdbx_strand_id
1 'polypeptide(L)' 'MKTVCFLVLCALFAYAQSQSSGDVRLVNGTNTGGPVGRLEIYLNGAWTTVCADDGFCTNVATVVCRQLGFSTV' A
#
# COMPACT_ATOMS: atom_id res chain seq x y z
N MET A 1 25.24 -18.98 22.10
CA MET A 1 25.03 -17.56 22.50
C MET A 1 24.61 -16.61 21.36
N LYS A 2 24.55 -17.04 20.08
CA LYS A 2 24.18 -16.18 18.93
C LYS A 2 22.69 -16.27 18.51
N THR A 3 21.95 -17.29 18.96
CA THR A 3 20.57 -17.59 18.50
C THR A 3 19.48 -16.74 19.17
N VAL A 4 19.68 -16.27 20.40
CA VAL A 4 18.65 -15.54 21.17
C VAL A 4 18.65 -14.03 20.88
N CYS A 5 19.84 -13.42 20.69
CA CYS A 5 19.96 -12.00 20.35
C CYS A 5 19.43 -11.70 18.92
N PHE A 6 19.58 -12.66 17.99
CA PHE A 6 19.02 -12.57 16.65
C PHE A 6 17.49 -12.58 16.60
N LEU A 7 16.79 -13.18 17.58
CA LEU A 7 15.32 -13.21 17.60
C LEU A 7 14.69 -11.92 18.14
N VAL A 8 15.34 -11.23 19.08
CA VAL A 8 14.87 -9.92 19.56
C VAL A 8 15.13 -8.85 18.51
N LEU A 9 16.28 -8.91 17.83
CA LEU A 9 16.51 -8.11 16.63
C LEU A 9 15.60 -8.53 15.48
N CYS A 10 15.27 -9.82 15.29
CA CYS A 10 14.29 -10.26 14.29
C CYS A 10 12.87 -9.82 14.65
N ALA A 11 12.46 -9.68 15.91
CA ALA A 11 11.16 -9.06 16.23
C ALA A 11 11.17 -7.54 15.96
N LEU A 12 12.32 -6.87 16.08
CA LEU A 12 12.50 -5.45 15.74
C LEU A 12 12.79 -5.20 14.25
N PHE A 13 13.30 -6.18 13.51
CA PHE A 13 13.57 -6.17 12.06
C PHE A 13 12.53 -6.97 11.25
N ALA A 14 11.64 -7.76 11.85
CA ALA A 14 10.41 -8.27 11.21
C ALA A 14 9.31 -7.19 11.20
N TYR A 15 9.54 -6.09 11.92
CA TYR A 15 8.99 -4.78 11.59
C TYR A 15 9.63 -4.16 10.33
N ALA A 16 10.53 -4.86 9.62
CA ALA A 16 10.85 -4.48 8.24
C ALA A 16 9.59 -4.72 7.40
N GLN A 17 8.94 -3.59 7.06
CA GLN A 17 7.91 -3.40 6.03
C GLN A 17 7.35 -4.72 5.48
N SER A 18 6.19 -5.14 6.00
CA SER A 18 5.37 -6.24 5.49
C SER A 18 4.77 -5.95 4.11
N GLN A 19 5.52 -5.25 3.25
CA GLN A 19 5.07 -4.76 1.97
C GLN A 19 5.41 -5.81 0.92
N SER A 20 4.37 -6.49 0.43
CA SER A 20 4.47 -7.42 -0.68
C SER A 20 4.43 -6.66 -2.00
N SER A 21 5.10 -7.18 -3.02
CA SER A 21 4.90 -6.71 -4.39
C SER A 21 3.40 -6.78 -4.71
N GLY A 22 2.82 -5.66 -5.13
CA GLY A 22 1.38 -5.53 -5.39
C GLY A 22 0.57 -4.86 -4.27
N ASP A 23 1.19 -4.54 -3.12
CA ASP A 23 0.50 -3.77 -2.08
C ASP A 23 0.16 -2.37 -2.57
N VAL A 24 -1.01 -1.88 -2.16
CA VAL A 24 -1.56 -0.60 -2.60
C VAL A 24 -1.80 0.32 -1.42
N ARG A 25 -1.61 1.62 -1.63
CA ARG A 25 -1.97 2.65 -0.65
C ARG A 25 -2.44 3.93 -1.32
N LEU A 26 -3.24 4.71 -0.59
CA LEU A 26 -3.57 6.09 -0.95
C LEU A 26 -2.72 7.03 -0.09
N VAL A 27 -2.02 7.96 -0.73
CA VAL A 27 -1.20 8.97 -0.05
C VAL A 27 -1.63 10.39 -0.42
N ASN A 28 -1.31 11.34 0.45
CA ASN A 28 -1.65 12.76 0.27
C ASN A 28 -3.15 13.00 0.03
N GLY A 29 -3.96 12.19 0.69
CA GLY A 29 -5.40 12.20 0.62
C GLY A 29 -6.06 13.11 1.65
N THR A 30 -7.29 13.53 1.38
CA THR A 30 -8.13 14.21 2.38
C THR A 30 -9.28 13.31 2.79
N ASN A 31 -9.59 13.26 4.09
CA ASN A 31 -10.74 12.49 4.59
C ASN A 31 -12.09 13.18 4.35
N THR A 32 -12.10 14.41 3.85
CA THR A 32 -13.31 15.14 3.43
C THR A 32 -13.89 14.51 2.17
N GLY A 33 -14.89 13.65 2.33
CA GLY A 33 -15.64 13.03 1.22
C GLY A 33 -15.34 11.56 0.95
N GLY A 34 -14.48 10.90 1.74
CA GLY A 34 -14.16 9.47 1.61
C GLY A 34 -12.68 9.18 1.42
N PRO A 35 -12.30 7.94 1.05
CA PRO A 35 -10.92 7.54 0.82
C PRO A 35 -10.41 8.11 -0.51
N VAL A 36 -9.96 9.36 -0.47
CA VAL A 36 -9.41 10.07 -1.64
C VAL A 36 -7.92 10.24 -1.44
N GLY A 37 -7.11 9.98 -2.47
CA GLY A 37 -5.67 10.24 -2.43
C GLY A 37 -4.99 9.78 -3.72
N ARG A 38 -3.68 10.04 -3.84
CA ARG A 38 -2.87 9.50 -4.92
C ARG A 38 -2.63 8.01 -4.67
N LEU A 39 -2.93 7.19 -5.68
CA LEU A 39 -2.64 5.77 -5.65
C LEU A 39 -1.15 5.50 -5.86
N GLU A 40 -0.57 4.72 -4.95
CA GLU A 40 0.77 4.15 -5.09
C GLU A 40 0.70 2.62 -4.93
N ILE A 41 1.56 1.92 -5.69
CA ILE A 41 1.72 0.47 -5.66
C ILE A 41 3.16 0.13 -5.29
N TYR A 42 3.34 -0.89 -4.46
CA TYR A 42 4.67 -1.38 -4.10
C TYR A 42 5.18 -2.36 -5.15
N LEU A 43 6.23 -1.98 -5.87
CA LEU A 43 6.87 -2.77 -6.92
C LEU A 43 8.39 -2.62 -6.82
N ASN A 44 9.13 -3.71 -7.04
CA ASN A 44 10.59 -3.70 -7.04
C ASN A 44 11.25 -3.10 -5.79
N GLY A 45 10.62 -3.29 -4.61
CA GLY A 45 11.15 -2.78 -3.34
C GLY A 45 10.88 -1.30 -3.08
N ALA A 46 10.03 -0.65 -3.89
CA ALA A 46 9.71 0.77 -3.75
C ALA A 46 8.23 1.07 -4.03
N TRP A 47 7.73 2.15 -3.44
CA TRP A 47 6.43 2.71 -3.78
C TRP A 47 6.54 3.48 -5.09
N THR A 48 5.71 3.11 -6.05
CA THR A 48 5.66 3.71 -7.39
C THR A 48 4.27 4.28 -7.65
N THR A 49 4.21 5.36 -8.41
CA THR A 49 2.97 6.00 -8.83
C THR A 49 2.41 5.30 -10.06
N VAL A 50 1.08 5.16 -10.11
CA VAL A 50 0.41 4.65 -11.30
C VAL A 50 0.17 5.80 -12.28
N CYS A 51 0.52 5.61 -13.56
CA CYS A 51 0.20 6.58 -14.60
C CYS A 51 -1.32 6.71 -14.75
N ALA A 52 -1.82 7.94 -14.65
CA ALA A 52 -3.20 8.26 -14.96
C ALA A 52 -3.32 8.54 -16.47
N ASP A 53 -3.47 7.50 -17.27
CA ASP A 53 -3.92 7.62 -18.66
C ASP A 53 -5.45 7.60 -18.73
N ASP A 54 -6.03 7.86 -19.91
CA ASP A 54 -7.48 7.83 -20.17
C ASP A 54 -8.16 6.49 -19.80
N GLY A 55 -7.36 5.44 -19.57
CA GLY A 55 -7.80 4.11 -19.11
C GLY A 55 -7.82 3.92 -17.59
N PHE A 56 -7.35 4.89 -16.80
CA PHE A 56 -7.50 4.89 -15.34
C PHE A 56 -8.93 5.29 -14.96
N CYS A 57 -9.86 4.44 -15.38
CA CYS A 57 -11.29 4.64 -15.26
C CYS A 57 -11.79 4.27 -13.84
N THR A 58 -13.03 4.65 -13.53
CA THR A 58 -13.73 4.38 -12.27
C THR A 58 -13.73 2.90 -11.85
N ASN A 59 -13.61 1.98 -12.80
CA ASN A 59 -13.46 0.54 -12.54
C ASN A 59 -12.16 0.20 -11.79
N VAL A 60 -11.02 0.79 -12.16
CA VAL A 60 -9.73 0.55 -11.50
C VAL A 60 -9.75 1.15 -10.09
N ALA A 61 -10.30 2.37 -9.95
CA ALA A 61 -10.49 3.01 -8.65
C ALA A 61 -11.37 2.15 -7.70
N THR A 62 -12.45 1.55 -8.24
CA THR A 62 -13.34 0.67 -7.47
C THR A 62 -12.61 -0.57 -6.95
N VAL A 63 -11.76 -1.19 -7.76
CA VAL A 63 -10.96 -2.37 -7.35
C VAL A 63 -10.01 -2.01 -6.22
N VAL A 64 -9.29 -0.90 -6.35
CA VAL A 64 -8.34 -0.41 -5.34
C VAL A 64 -9.03 -0.08 -4.03
N CYS A 65 -10.17 0.61 -4.08
CA CYS A 65 -10.93 0.93 -2.88
C CYS A 65 -11.41 -0.34 -2.15
N ARG A 66 -11.86 -1.37 -2.89
CA ARG A 66 -12.21 -2.66 -2.29
C ARG A 66 -11.01 -3.39 -1.69
N GLN A 67 -9.85 -3.36 -2.35
CA GLN A 67 -8.60 -3.95 -1.83
C GLN A 67 -8.17 -3.29 -0.52
N LEU A 68 -8.42 -1.99 -0.37
CA LEU A 68 -8.17 -1.23 0.85
C LEU A 68 -9.28 -1.40 1.91
N GLY A 69 -10.30 -2.22 1.65
CA GLY A 69 -11.40 -2.50 2.57
C GLY A 69 -12.51 -1.44 2.57
N PHE A 70 -12.54 -0.53 1.58
CA PHE A 70 -13.59 0.46 1.45
C PHE A 70 -14.79 -0.11 0.70
N SER A 71 -15.96 0.03 1.33
CA SER A 71 -17.25 -0.33 0.76
C SER A 71 -17.74 0.79 -0.16
N THR A 72 -17.26 0.76 -1.42
CA THR A 72 -17.74 1.60 -2.55
C THR A 72 -17.37 3.10 -2.50
N VAL A 73 -16.84 3.60 -3.63
CA VAL A 73 -16.66 5.02 -3.97
C VAL A 73 -17.92 5.59 -4.61
#